data_AF-A0A527E1Q0-F1
#
_entry.id   AF-A0A527E1Q0-F1
#
_cell.length_a   1.000
_cell.length_b   1.000
_cell.length_c   1.000
_cell.angle_alpha   90.00
_cell.angle_beta   90.00
_cell.angle_gamma   90.00
#
_symmetry.space_group_name_H-M   'P 1'
#
loop_
_entity.id
_entity.type
_entity.pdbx_description
1 polymer ?
#
loop_
_entity_poly.entity_id
_entity_poly.type
_entity_poly.pdbx_seq_one_letter_code
_entity_poly.pdbx_strand_id
1 'polypeptide(L)'
;MAGDIEQKLELARLRERTARARTARLRRSLDRSNRKTQSQVKYTIGAAMMALADSGKGESMVAGFRRWLDHYLSRPEDRAVLRYTPFSLEAPEVDHGRQ
;
A
#
# COMPACT_ATOMS: atom_id res chain seq x y z
N MET A 1 33.36 42.72 -21.89
CA MET A 1 33.54 41.57 -20.98
C MET A 1 32.33 41.30 -20.10
N ALA A 2 31.66 42.30 -19.51
CA ALA A 2 30.48 42.10 -18.66
C ALA A 2 29.29 41.38 -19.36
N GLY A 3 28.95 41.75 -20.60
CA GLY A 3 27.82 41.13 -21.33
C GLY A 3 28.00 39.65 -21.70
N ASP A 4 29.24 39.18 -21.90
CA ASP A 4 29.52 37.75 -22.17
C ASP A 4 29.37 36.91 -20.89
N ILE A 5 29.71 37.48 -19.73
CA ILE A 5 29.51 36.84 -18.42
C ILE A 5 28.01 36.73 -18.11
N GLU A 6 27.22 37.79 -18.36
CA GLU A 6 25.77 37.78 -18.17
C GLU A 6 25.09 36.72 -19.05
N GLN A 7 25.44 36.66 -20.35
CA GLN A 7 24.90 35.65 -21.26
C GLN A 7 25.24 34.22 -20.82
N LYS A 8 26.48 33.96 -20.39
CA LYS A 8 26.88 32.64 -19.85
C LYS A 8 26.11 32.29 -18.58
N LEU A 9 25.86 33.27 -17.72
CA LEU A 9 25.15 33.07 -16.45
C LEU A 9 23.65 32.82 -16.66
N GLU A 10 23.03 33.49 -17.63
CA GLU A 10 21.65 33.19 -18.05
C GLU A 10 21.52 31.79 -18.65
N LEU A 11 22.45 31.41 -19.52
CA LEU A 11 22.46 30.09 -20.14
C LEU A 11 22.67 28.98 -19.10
N ALA A 12 23.53 29.22 -18.11
CA ALA A 12 23.70 28.33 -16.96
C ALA A 12 22.41 28.21 -16.11
N ARG A 13 21.74 29.33 -15.81
CA ARG A 13 20.45 29.33 -15.09
C ARG A 13 19.35 28.59 -15.85
N LEU A 14 19.31 28.72 -17.18
CA LEU A 14 18.33 28.03 -18.02
C LEU A 14 18.60 26.52 -18.05
N ARG A 15 19.87 26.11 -18.16
CA ARG A 15 20.29 24.70 -18.02
C ARG A 15 19.94 24.14 -16.65
N GLU A 16 20.14 24.91 -15.59
CA GLU A 16 19.78 24.50 -14.25
C GLU A 16 18.27 24.32 -14.08
N ARG A 17 17.45 25.27 -14.56
CA ARG A 17 15.99 25.17 -14.51
C ARG A 17 15.48 23.96 -15.29
N THR A 18 16.01 23.70 -16.47
CA THR A 18 15.62 22.54 -17.30
C THR A 18 16.05 21.22 -16.67
N ALA A 19 17.26 21.15 -16.10
CA ALA A 19 17.72 19.99 -15.34
C ALA A 19 16.83 19.72 -14.11
N ARG A 20 16.53 20.76 -13.31
CA ARG A 20 15.62 20.66 -12.16
C ARG A 20 14.21 20.22 -12.56
N ALA A 21 13.69 20.73 -13.68
CA ALA A 21 12.38 20.30 -14.19
C ALA A 21 12.40 18.81 -14.60
N ARG A 22 13.50 18.35 -15.22
CA ARG A 22 13.67 16.93 -15.60
C ARG A 22 13.77 16.04 -14.38
N THR A 23 14.56 16.40 -13.37
CA THR A 23 14.67 15.61 -12.13
C THR A 23 13.34 15.55 -11.38
N ALA A 24 12.60 16.66 -11.31
CA ALA A 24 11.26 16.68 -10.70
C ALA A 24 10.27 15.76 -11.44
N ARG A 25 10.28 15.74 -12.78
CA ARG A 25 9.46 14.82 -13.58
C ARG A 25 9.82 13.36 -13.34
N LEU A 26 11.11 13.03 -13.36
CA LEU A 26 11.59 11.67 -13.10
C LEU A 26 11.20 11.20 -11.70
N ARG A 27 11.36 12.05 -10.67
CA ARG A 27 10.96 11.74 -9.30
C ARG A 27 9.46 11.44 -9.20
N ARG A 28 8.60 12.27 -9.80
CA ARG A 28 7.16 12.00 -9.84
C ARG A 28 6.82 10.70 -10.57
N SER A 29 7.55 10.38 -11.63
CA SER A 29 7.35 9.11 -12.36
C SER A 29 7.72 7.92 -11.48
N LEU A 30 8.86 8.00 -10.80
CA LEU A 30 9.32 6.98 -9.86
C LEU A 30 8.35 6.81 -8.70
N ASP A 31 7.89 7.90 -8.08
CA ASP A 31 6.93 7.87 -6.98
C ASP A 31 5.61 7.20 -7.41
N ARG A 32 5.11 7.49 -8.62
CA ARG A 32 3.91 6.83 -9.16
C ARG A 32 4.13 5.33 -9.38
N SER A 33 5.28 4.95 -9.96
CA SER A 33 5.63 3.55 -10.15
C SER A 33 5.73 2.82 -8.81
N ASN A 34 6.43 3.41 -7.83
CA ASN A 34 6.56 2.86 -6.49
C ASN A 34 5.21 2.67 -5.80
N ARG A 35 4.32 3.67 -5.87
CA ARG A 35 2.95 3.54 -5.32
C ARG A 35 2.19 2.40 -5.98
N LYS A 36 2.26 2.27 -7.32
CA LYS A 36 1.62 1.17 -8.05
C LYS A 36 2.18 -0.18 -7.59
N THR A 37 3.49 -0.33 -7.51
CA THR A 37 4.16 -1.56 -7.06
C THR A 37 3.77 -1.89 -5.61
N GLN A 38 3.77 -0.92 -4.70
CA GLN A 38 3.36 -1.13 -3.31
C GLN A 38 1.91 -1.59 -3.21
N SER A 39 0.99 -0.98 -3.97
CA SER A 39 -0.40 -1.43 -4.02
C SER A 39 -0.49 -2.85 -4.56
N GLN A 40 0.22 -3.17 -5.64
CA GLN A 40 0.23 -4.51 -6.23
C GLN A 40 0.72 -5.57 -5.23
N VAL A 41 1.80 -5.29 -4.50
CA VAL A 41 2.31 -6.19 -3.45
C VAL A 41 1.25 -6.46 -2.39
N LYS A 42 0.55 -5.43 -1.90
CA LYS A 42 -0.53 -5.59 -0.92
C LYS A 42 -1.66 -6.47 -1.45
N TYR A 43 -2.08 -6.24 -2.70
CA TYR A 43 -3.12 -7.05 -3.33
C TYR A 43 -2.69 -8.51 -3.51
N THR A 44 -1.47 -8.76 -4.01
CA THR A 44 -0.98 -10.12 -4.25
C THR A 44 -0.82 -10.90 -2.95
N ILE A 45 -0.24 -10.29 -1.91
CA ILE A 45 -0.09 -10.94 -0.60
C ILE A 45 -1.46 -11.19 0.03
N GLY A 46 -2.36 -10.20 -0.01
CA GLY A 46 -3.72 -10.35 0.52
C GLY A 46 -4.50 -11.47 -0.17
N ALA A 47 -4.45 -11.53 -1.51
CA ALA A 47 -5.09 -12.60 -2.28
C ALA A 47 -4.51 -13.99 -1.95
N ALA A 48 -3.18 -14.10 -1.82
CA ALA A 48 -2.54 -15.34 -1.42
C ALA A 48 -2.96 -15.78 0.00
N MET A 49 -3.09 -14.84 0.93
CA MET A 49 -3.53 -15.11 2.30
C MET A 49 -4.99 -15.57 2.36
N MET A 50 -5.88 -14.97 1.56
CA MET A 50 -7.26 -15.43 1.40
C MET A 50 -7.30 -16.86 0.84
N ALA A 51 -6.58 -17.13 -0.26
CA ALA A 51 -6.52 -18.46 -0.85
C ALA A 51 -5.94 -19.52 0.12
N LEU A 52 -4.97 -19.14 0.95
CA LEU A 52 -4.43 -20.01 1.99
C LEU A 52 -5.51 -20.35 3.03
N ALA A 53 -6.29 -19.37 3.47
CA ALA A 53 -7.37 -19.59 4.41
C ALA A 53 -8.47 -20.48 3.84
N ASP A 54 -8.88 -20.21 2.60
CA ASP A 54 -9.90 -21.00 1.90
C ASP A 54 -9.44 -22.45 1.62
N SER A 55 -8.12 -22.68 1.54
CA SER A 55 -7.57 -24.03 1.34
C SER A 55 -7.64 -24.93 2.58
N GLY A 56 -7.87 -24.37 3.78
CA GLY A 56 -7.83 -25.09 5.05
C GLY A 56 -6.44 -25.61 5.47
N LYS A 57 -5.39 -25.44 4.66
CA LYS A 57 -4.04 -25.99 4.95
C LYS A 57 -3.18 -25.08 5.84
N GLY A 58 -3.66 -23.89 6.15
CA GLY A 58 -2.90 -22.83 6.84
C GLY A 58 -3.52 -22.35 8.15
N GLU A 59 -4.36 -23.14 8.81
CA GLU A 59 -5.15 -22.69 9.98
C GLU A 59 -4.33 -21.99 11.06
N SER A 60 -3.14 -22.50 11.39
CA SER A 60 -2.27 -21.88 12.40
C SER A 60 -1.76 -20.49 11.99
N MET A 61 -1.43 -20.33 10.71
CA MET A 61 -0.99 -19.05 10.13
C MET A 61 -2.16 -18.07 10.07
N VAL A 62 -3.34 -18.53 9.64
CA VAL A 62 -4.58 -17.74 9.59
C VAL A 62 -4.98 -17.27 10.98
N ALA A 63 -4.93 -18.14 11.99
CA ALA A 63 -5.20 -17.80 13.38
C ALA A 63 -4.19 -16.80 13.94
N GLY A 64 -2.89 -16.98 13.62
CA GLY A 64 -1.84 -16.02 13.97
C GLY A 64 -2.09 -14.65 13.35
N PHE A 65 -2.48 -14.62 12.08
CA PHE A 65 -2.76 -13.39 11.36
C PHE A 65 -4.03 -12.69 11.88
N ARG A 66 -5.09 -13.43 12.23
CA ARG A 66 -6.29 -12.88 12.91
C ARG A 66 -5.93 -12.18 14.21
N ARG A 67 -5.11 -12.81 15.08
CA ARG A 67 -4.66 -12.18 16.33
C ARG A 67 -3.83 -10.94 16.09
N TRP A 68 -2.97 -10.97 15.08
CA TRP A 68 -2.19 -9.81 14.68
C TRP A 68 -3.13 -8.67 14.21
N LEU A 69 -4.12 -8.96 13.36
CA LEU A 69 -5.10 -7.97 12.89
C LEU A 69 -5.89 -7.34 14.04
N ASP A 70 -6.31 -8.11 15.04
CA ASP A 70 -7.06 -7.60 16.20
C ASP A 70 -6.28 -6.52 16.97
N HIS A 71 -4.95 -6.62 17.02
CA HIS A 71 -4.09 -5.61 17.65
C HIS A 71 -4.03 -4.28 16.87
N TYR A 72 -4.11 -4.32 15.53
CA TYR A 72 -3.93 -3.15 14.68
C TYR A 72 -5.24 -2.52 14.20
N LEU A 73 -6.33 -3.28 14.15
CA LEU A 73 -7.65 -2.81 13.74
C LEU A 73 -8.45 -2.36 14.96
N SER A 74 -8.27 -1.10 15.36
CA SER A 74 -8.98 -0.50 16.49
C SER A 74 -10.33 0.12 16.12
N ARG A 75 -10.52 0.47 14.84
CA ARG A 75 -11.73 1.13 14.36
C ARG A 75 -12.82 0.11 14.02
N PRO A 76 -14.07 0.31 14.48
CA PRO A 76 -15.18 -0.59 14.15
C PRO A 76 -15.41 -0.74 12.64
N GLU A 77 -15.21 0.33 11.87
CA GLU A 77 -15.41 0.33 10.41
C GLU A 77 -14.41 -0.60 9.73
N ASP A 78 -13.14 -0.58 10.15
CA ASP A 78 -12.10 -1.44 9.59
C ASP A 78 -12.36 -2.92 9.92
N ARG A 79 -12.91 -3.21 11.11
CA ARG A 79 -13.32 -4.57 11.50
C ARG A 79 -14.50 -5.05 10.67
N ALA A 80 -15.48 -4.18 10.39
CA ALA A 80 -16.67 -4.52 9.60
C ALA A 80 -16.33 -4.98 8.18
N VAL A 81 -15.26 -4.44 7.56
CA VAL A 81 -14.78 -4.88 6.24
C VAL A 81 -14.40 -6.36 6.23
N LEU A 82 -13.97 -6.92 7.36
CA LEU A 82 -13.52 -8.31 7.46
C LEU A 82 -14.64 -9.31 7.78
N ARG A 83 -15.87 -8.86 8.06
CA ARG A 83 -16.96 -9.69 8.60
C ARG A 83 -17.22 -10.97 7.80
N TYR A 84 -17.17 -10.90 6.47
CA TYR A 84 -17.46 -12.03 5.57
C TYR A 84 -16.21 -12.75 5.06
N THR A 85 -15.10 -12.60 5.77
CA THR A 85 -13.82 -13.21 5.39
C THR A 85 -13.37 -14.22 6.44
N PRO A 86 -12.46 -15.15 6.08
CA PRO A 86 -11.77 -16.01 7.04
C PRO A 86 -10.95 -15.25 8.10
N PHE A 87 -10.87 -13.92 8.01
CA PHE A 87 -10.17 -13.04 8.95
C PHE A 87 -11.13 -12.19 9.80
N SER A 88 -12.44 -12.46 9.76
CA SER A 88 -13.41 -11.81 10.65
C SER A 88 -12.96 -11.94 12.11
N LEU A 89 -13.03 -10.83 12.84
CA LEU A 89 -12.67 -10.69 14.25
C LEU A 89 -13.89 -10.69 15.16
N GLU A 90 -15.10 -10.70 14.59
CA GLU A 90 -16.32 -10.88 15.35
C GLU A 90 -16.36 -12.33 15.86
N ALA A 91 -16.86 -12.51 17.08
CA ALA A 91 -17.14 -13.86 17.57
C ALA A 91 -18.08 -14.52 16.55
N PRO A 92 -17.82 -15.76 16.12
CA PRO A 92 -18.76 -16.47 15.27
C PRO A 92 -20.12 -16.42 15.97
N GLU A 93 -21.15 -15.92 15.29
CA GLU A 93 -22.51 -15.98 15.81
C GLU A 93 -22.76 -17.45 16.14
N VAL A 94 -22.84 -17.75 17.43
CA VAL A 94 -23.21 -19.07 17.89
C VAL A 94 -24.65 -19.20 17.44
N ASP A 95 -24.87 -19.99 16.38
CA ASP A 95 -26.19 -20.39 15.95
C ASP A 95 -26.81 -21.11 17.15
N HIS A 96 -27.58 -20.38 17.95
CA HIS A 96 -28.46 -20.95 18.95
C HIS A 96 -29.57 -21.63 18.16
N GLY A 97 -29.22 -22.80 17.61
CA GLY A 97 -30.13 -23.68 16.91
C GLY A 97 -31.39 -23.83 17.74
N ARG A 98 -32.51 -23.42 17.15
CA ARG A 98 -33.83 -23.74 17.66
C ARG A 98 -33.91 -25.25 17.80
N GLN A 99 -33.94 -25.73 19.04
CA GLN A 99 -34.58 -26.98 19.43
C GLN A 99 -35.58 -26.66 20.54
#